data_AF-A0A168G1K0-F1
#
_entry.id   AF-A0A168G1K0-F1
#
_cell.length_a   1.000
_cell.length_b   1.000
_cell.length_c   1.000
_cell.angle_alpha   90.00
_cell.angle_beta   90.00
_cell.angle_gamma   90.00
#
_symmetry.space_group_name_H-M   'P 1'
#
loop_
_entity.id
_entity.type
_entity.pdbx_description
1 polymer ?
#
loop_
_entity_poly.entity_id
_entity_poly.type
_entity_poly.pdbx_seq_one_letter_code
_entity_poly.pdbx_strand_id
1 'polypeptide(L)'
;MKLSITLFAALVYSVLGTPSLKNEVASGAAIVGRDLFGRDEPPGLCRTPKLAQSGERCGASFGGKVCDVGLCCSSISYCGATADHCGKYRGSNCQGDFGSCFCGGAKLNERCGTQGGNRVCDAGLCCSSIGYCGTSAAHCGVYQGGNCQPNFGRCN
;
A
#
# COMPACT_ATOMS: atom_id res chain seq x y z
N MET A 1 14.76 71.55 -35.20
CA MET A 1 15.51 72.27 -34.15
C MET A 1 15.41 71.46 -32.87
N LYS A 2 16.57 71.08 -32.30
CA LYS A 2 16.92 70.65 -30.91
C LYS A 2 15.81 69.99 -30.06
N LEU A 3 15.86 68.70 -29.71
CA LEU A 3 16.82 67.93 -28.87
C LEU A 3 16.89 68.41 -27.40
N SER A 4 16.32 67.60 -26.49
CA SER A 4 16.54 67.59 -25.02
C SER A 4 16.16 66.19 -24.54
N ILE A 5 17.06 65.22 -24.42
CA ILE A 5 18.06 64.97 -23.36
C ILE A 5 17.45 65.06 -21.95
N THR A 6 17.03 63.91 -21.41
CA THR A 6 17.18 63.67 -19.98
C THR A 6 17.77 62.29 -19.78
N LEU A 7 19.00 62.32 -19.28
CA LEU A 7 19.95 61.25 -19.06
C LEU A 7 20.00 61.02 -17.56
N PHE A 8 19.64 59.83 -17.07
CA PHE A 8 20.14 59.26 -15.81
C PHE A 8 20.09 57.74 -15.98
N ALA A 9 21.13 57.13 -16.57
CA ALA A 9 22.29 56.62 -15.84
C ALA A 9 21.92 55.43 -14.93
N ALA A 10 21.62 54.28 -15.53
CA ALA A 10 21.68 52.99 -14.87
C ALA A 10 23.09 52.42 -15.03
N LEU A 11 23.98 52.78 -14.10
CA LEU A 11 25.25 52.08 -13.87
C LEU A 11 25.05 51.18 -12.65
N VAL A 12 25.13 49.86 -12.84
CA VAL A 12 26.07 48.97 -12.13
C VAL A 12 25.93 47.56 -12.74
N TYR A 13 26.97 47.09 -13.47
CA TYR A 13 27.92 46.06 -13.02
C TYR A 13 27.21 44.74 -12.64
N SER A 14 27.40 43.57 -13.25
CA SER A 14 28.64 42.94 -13.72
C SER A 14 28.26 41.56 -14.32
N VAL A 15 28.75 41.17 -15.52
CA VAL A 15 29.90 40.27 -15.75
C VAL A 15 29.56 38.76 -15.63
N LEU A 16 29.58 38.10 -16.81
CA LEU A 16 30.01 36.72 -17.13
C LEU A 16 29.11 35.48 -16.93
N GLY A 17 28.87 34.79 -18.06
CA GLY A 17 28.78 33.32 -18.18
C GLY A 17 27.42 32.72 -17.81
N THR A 18 26.81 31.78 -18.53
CA THR A 18 27.31 30.66 -19.37
C THR A 18 26.11 30.14 -20.22
N PRO A 19 26.26 29.11 -21.10
CA PRO A 19 25.35 28.86 -22.22
C PRO A 19 23.99 28.29 -21.81
N SER A 20 22.99 28.56 -22.64
CA SER A 20 21.71 27.83 -22.66
C SER A 20 21.97 26.33 -22.84
N LEU A 21 21.99 25.58 -21.73
CA LEU A 21 21.64 24.17 -21.75
C LEU A 21 20.15 24.08 -22.05
N LYS A 22 19.85 23.76 -23.30
CA LYS A 22 18.56 23.18 -23.69
C LYS A 22 18.32 22.01 -22.74
N ASN A 23 17.36 22.17 -21.84
CA ASN A 23 16.86 21.07 -21.03
C ASN A 23 15.97 20.24 -21.97
N GLU A 24 16.61 19.52 -22.90
CA GLU A 24 16.01 18.35 -23.51
C GLU A 24 15.99 17.28 -22.42
N VAL A 25 14.94 17.29 -21.59
CA VAL A 25 14.50 16.04 -20.99
C VAL A 25 13.99 15.22 -22.16
N ALA A 26 14.93 14.53 -22.82
CA ALA A 26 14.62 13.35 -23.59
C ALA A 26 13.66 12.53 -22.73
N SER A 27 12.52 12.15 -23.29
CA SER A 27 11.67 11.11 -22.74
C SER A 27 12.54 9.88 -22.54
N GLY A 28 13.16 9.79 -21.37
CA GLY A 28 13.80 8.61 -20.87
C GLY A 28 12.68 7.60 -20.76
N ALA A 29 12.62 6.70 -21.75
CA ALA A 29 11.99 5.42 -21.57
C ALA A 29 12.58 4.85 -20.28
N ALA A 30 11.79 4.90 -19.20
CA ALA A 30 12.16 4.28 -17.95
C ALA A 30 12.45 2.81 -18.28
N ILE A 31 13.69 2.39 -18.07
CA ILE A 31 14.04 0.98 -18.01
C ILE A 31 13.34 0.42 -16.76
N VAL A 32 12.06 0.09 -16.91
CA VAL A 32 11.31 -0.67 -15.90
C VAL A 32 11.97 -2.04 -15.86
N GLY A 33 12.58 -2.38 -14.71
CA GLY A 33 13.15 -3.69 -14.50
C GLY A 33 12.09 -4.75 -14.76
N ARG A 34 12.26 -5.52 -15.84
CA ARG A 34 11.34 -6.59 -16.20
C ARG A 34 11.65 -7.79 -15.32
N ASP A 35 10.67 -8.31 -14.61
CA ASP A 35 10.76 -9.66 -14.05
C ASP A 35 10.96 -10.68 -15.19
N LEU A 36 11.44 -11.88 -14.86
CA LEU A 36 11.73 -12.97 -15.82
C LEU A 36 10.54 -13.39 -16.71
N PHE A 37 9.34 -12.86 -16.45
CA PHE A 37 8.10 -13.10 -17.20
C PHE A 37 7.53 -11.86 -17.93
N GLY A 38 8.22 -10.71 -17.91
CA GLY A 38 7.98 -9.60 -18.83
C GLY A 38 6.60 -8.93 -18.79
N ARG A 39 5.93 -8.84 -17.64
CA ARG A 39 4.67 -8.08 -17.49
C ARG A 39 4.94 -6.70 -16.91
N ASP A 40 4.31 -5.68 -17.48
CA ASP A 40 4.46 -4.29 -17.07
C ASP A 40 3.68 -4.01 -15.76
N GLU A 41 4.39 -3.59 -14.73
CA GLU A 41 3.83 -3.24 -13.41
C GLU A 41 3.32 -1.78 -13.42
N PRO A 42 2.06 -1.51 -13.04
CA PRO A 42 1.52 -0.15 -13.05
C PRO A 42 2.15 0.71 -11.93
N PRO A 43 2.55 1.97 -12.22
CA PRO A 43 3.08 2.86 -11.21
C PRO A 43 1.96 3.34 -10.28
N GLY A 44 2.03 3.02 -8.98
CA GLY A 44 1.18 3.65 -7.96
C GLY A 44 0.44 2.73 -6.98
N LEU A 45 0.59 1.41 -7.03
CA LEU A 45 0.09 0.53 -5.97
C LEU A 45 1.18 0.34 -4.90
N CYS A 46 0.84 0.59 -3.64
CA CYS A 46 1.70 0.32 -2.49
C CYS A 46 2.29 -1.08 -2.64
N ARG A 47 3.61 -1.20 -2.62
CA ARG A 47 4.34 -2.46 -2.69
C ARG A 47 3.86 -3.35 -1.56
N THR A 48 2.88 -4.21 -1.83
CA THR A 48 2.52 -5.26 -0.89
C THR A 48 3.75 -6.15 -0.78
N PRO A 49 4.12 -6.65 0.42
CA PRO A 49 4.93 -7.87 0.45
C PRO A 49 4.27 -8.86 -0.51
N LYS A 50 5.05 -9.62 -1.29
CA LYS A 50 4.48 -10.62 -2.20
C LYS A 50 3.75 -11.66 -1.33
N LEU A 51 2.45 -11.45 -1.13
CA LEU A 51 1.60 -12.27 -0.29
C LEU A 51 1.35 -13.58 -1.03
N ALA A 52 1.38 -14.68 -0.29
CA ALA A 52 1.16 -16.01 -0.83
C ALA A 52 -0.30 -16.13 -1.31
N GLN A 53 -0.46 -16.42 -2.60
CA GLN A 53 -1.75 -16.57 -3.26
C GLN A 53 -2.41 -17.90 -2.88
N SER A 54 -3.69 -18.06 -3.24
CA SER A 54 -4.41 -19.33 -2.99
C SER A 54 -3.66 -20.52 -3.59
N GLY A 55 -3.45 -21.56 -2.78
CA GLY A 55 -2.65 -22.75 -3.14
C GLY A 55 -1.14 -22.60 -2.95
N GLU A 56 -0.63 -21.41 -2.61
CA GLU A 56 0.78 -21.23 -2.28
C GLU A 56 1.09 -21.59 -0.81
N ARG A 57 2.38 -21.82 -0.54
CA ARG A 57 2.86 -22.13 0.81
C ARG A 57 2.90 -20.89 1.70
N CYS A 58 2.50 -21.07 2.95
CA CYS A 58 2.49 -20.04 3.99
C CYS A 58 2.96 -20.60 5.33
N GLY A 59 3.16 -19.74 6.33
CA GLY A 59 3.45 -20.18 7.68
C GLY A 59 4.93 -20.12 8.05
N ALA A 60 5.22 -20.29 9.34
CA ALA A 60 6.58 -20.24 9.89
C ALA A 60 7.55 -21.22 9.19
N SER A 61 7.04 -22.40 8.80
CA SER A 61 7.82 -23.42 8.10
C SER A 61 8.18 -23.07 6.65
N PHE A 62 7.59 -22.01 6.07
CA PHE A 62 7.79 -21.62 4.67
C PHE A 62 8.33 -20.21 4.53
N GLY A 63 9.28 -19.86 5.39
CA GLY A 63 9.93 -18.56 5.39
C GLY A 63 9.04 -17.44 5.92
N GLY A 64 8.06 -17.79 6.78
CA GLY A 64 7.13 -16.82 7.36
C GLY A 64 6.20 -16.16 6.33
N LYS A 65 5.96 -16.80 5.19
CA LYS A 65 5.08 -16.28 4.15
C LYS A 65 3.66 -16.11 4.68
N VAL A 66 3.12 -14.91 4.46
CA VAL A 66 1.74 -14.54 4.82
C VAL A 66 0.87 -14.66 3.58
N CYS A 67 -0.31 -15.25 3.73
CA CYS A 67 -1.29 -15.37 2.66
C CYS A 67 -1.87 -14.02 2.26
N ASP A 68 -2.35 -13.95 1.02
CA ASP A 68 -3.05 -12.77 0.52
C ASP A 68 -4.28 -12.44 1.36
N VAL A 69 -4.71 -11.20 1.26
CA VAL A 69 -5.80 -10.64 2.06
C VAL A 69 -7.04 -11.53 1.97
N GLY A 70 -7.55 -11.96 3.13
CA GLY A 70 -8.74 -12.81 3.22
C GLY A 70 -8.48 -14.32 3.02
N LEU A 71 -7.25 -14.74 2.73
CA LEU A 71 -6.87 -16.15 2.69
C LEU A 71 -6.35 -16.63 4.05
N CYS A 72 -6.73 -17.85 4.42
CA CYS A 72 -6.29 -18.54 5.61
C CYS A 72 -5.01 -19.32 5.33
N CYS A 73 -4.04 -19.24 6.23
CA CYS A 73 -2.91 -20.14 6.20
C CYS A 73 -3.27 -21.42 6.96
N SER A 74 -3.58 -22.50 6.26
CA SER A 74 -3.95 -23.77 6.88
C SER A 74 -2.86 -24.34 7.80
N SER A 75 -3.23 -25.25 8.70
CA SER A 75 -2.28 -26.00 9.55
C SER A 75 -1.25 -26.79 8.75
N ILE A 76 -1.59 -27.16 7.51
CA ILE A 76 -0.68 -27.83 6.57
C ILE A 76 0.10 -26.86 5.68
N SER A 77 0.10 -25.56 6.02
CA SER A 77 0.94 -24.53 5.41
C SER A 77 0.63 -24.24 3.94
N TYR A 78 -0.66 -24.15 3.64
CA TYR A 78 -1.21 -23.69 2.35
C TYR A 78 -2.22 -22.58 2.55
N CYS A 79 -2.20 -21.60 1.65
CA CYS A 79 -3.20 -20.53 1.59
C CYS A 79 -4.50 -21.01 0.92
N GLY A 80 -5.64 -20.65 1.50
CA GLY A 80 -6.94 -20.88 0.88
C GLY A 80 -8.09 -20.29 1.70
N ALA A 81 -9.28 -20.26 1.12
CA ALA A 81 -10.48 -19.66 1.75
C ALA A 81 -11.52 -20.70 2.21
N THR A 82 -11.26 -22.00 2.03
CA THR A 82 -12.22 -23.05 2.39
C THR A 82 -12.19 -23.32 3.89
N ALA A 83 -13.23 -23.99 4.41
CA ALA A 83 -13.29 -24.43 5.80
C ALA A 83 -12.10 -25.32 6.20
N ASP A 84 -11.49 -26.05 5.27
CA ASP A 84 -10.29 -26.85 5.54
C ASP A 84 -9.06 -25.99 5.81
N HIS A 85 -9.00 -24.80 5.20
CA HIS A 85 -7.91 -23.85 5.40
C HIS A 85 -8.14 -22.96 6.63
N CYS A 86 -9.38 -22.52 6.81
CA CYS A 86 -9.74 -21.52 7.82
C CYS A 86 -10.20 -22.12 9.15
N GLY A 87 -10.63 -23.40 9.14
CA GLY A 87 -11.39 -24.01 10.22
C GLY A 87 -12.85 -23.55 10.24
N LYS A 88 -13.74 -24.42 10.71
CA LYS A 88 -15.18 -24.14 10.82
C LYS A 88 -15.51 -23.20 11.99
N TYR A 89 -14.66 -23.18 13.01
CA TYR A 89 -14.78 -22.33 14.22
C TYR A 89 -13.38 -21.88 14.66
N ARG A 90 -13.09 -20.56 14.61
CA ARG A 90 -11.94 -19.95 15.29
C ARG A 90 -10.57 -20.58 14.95
N GLY A 91 -10.24 -20.75 13.68
CA GLY A 91 -8.84 -21.00 13.30
C GLY A 91 -8.17 -22.24 13.91
N SER A 92 -8.91 -23.27 14.36
CA SER A 92 -8.29 -24.49 14.94
C SER A 92 -7.31 -25.15 13.97
N ASN A 93 -7.50 -24.93 12.67
CA ASN A 93 -6.71 -25.46 11.57
C ASN A 93 -6.02 -24.35 10.77
N CYS A 94 -5.84 -23.16 11.36
CA CYS A 94 -5.31 -21.99 10.66
C CYS A 94 -4.26 -21.23 11.49
N GLN A 95 -3.14 -20.89 10.85
CA GLN A 95 -2.02 -20.16 11.42
C GLN A 95 -2.29 -18.64 11.35
N GLY A 96 -2.86 -18.07 12.42
CA GLY A 96 -3.35 -16.68 12.47
C GLY A 96 -2.33 -15.59 12.14
N ASP A 97 -1.05 -15.83 12.44
CA ASP A 97 0.02 -14.88 12.10
C ASP A 97 0.29 -14.81 10.58
N PHE A 98 -0.16 -15.81 9.83
CA PHE A 98 0.14 -15.99 8.41
C PHE A 98 -1.09 -16.01 7.51
N GLY A 99 -2.31 -15.81 8.05
CA GLY A 99 -3.54 -15.69 7.24
C GLY A 99 -4.79 -15.35 8.06
N SER A 100 -5.88 -15.05 7.37
CA SER A 100 -7.13 -14.57 7.96
C SER A 100 -8.04 -15.71 8.47
N CYS A 101 -7.73 -16.30 9.61
CA CYS A 101 -8.41 -17.49 10.17
C CYS A 101 -9.88 -17.32 10.63
N PHE A 102 -10.53 -16.23 10.23
CA PHE A 102 -11.90 -15.90 10.60
C PHE A 102 -12.74 -15.87 9.33
N CYS A 103 -13.61 -16.86 9.15
CA CYS A 103 -14.62 -16.83 8.10
C CYS A 103 -15.59 -15.67 8.39
N GLY A 104 -15.59 -14.67 7.52
CA GLY A 104 -16.35 -13.43 7.68
C GLY A 104 -15.46 -12.29 8.18
N GLY A 105 -15.64 -11.12 7.57
CA GLY A 105 -14.91 -9.93 7.98
C GLY A 105 -15.20 -9.60 9.44
N ALA A 106 -14.21 -9.00 10.10
CA ALA A 106 -14.36 -8.44 11.42
C ALA A 106 -15.52 -7.45 11.41
N LYS A 107 -16.48 -7.69 12.29
CA LYS A 107 -17.71 -6.91 12.41
C LYS A 107 -17.41 -5.54 13.02
N LEU A 108 -18.39 -4.66 13.04
CA LEU A 108 -18.28 -3.36 13.70
C LEU A 108 -17.75 -3.51 15.13
N ASN A 109 -16.76 -2.70 15.50
CA ASN A 109 -16.06 -2.71 16.79
C ASN A 109 -15.23 -3.98 17.09
N GLU A 110 -15.13 -4.93 16.16
CA GLU A 110 -14.22 -6.06 16.32
C GLU A 110 -12.78 -5.70 15.93
N ARG A 111 -11.82 -6.47 16.44
CA ARG A 111 -10.40 -6.29 16.11
C ARG A 111 -10.08 -6.65 14.66
N CYS A 112 -9.25 -5.83 14.04
CA CYS A 112 -8.78 -5.94 12.66
C CYS A 112 -7.29 -5.58 12.52
N GLY A 113 -6.74 -5.77 11.33
CA GLY A 113 -5.37 -5.38 11.03
C GLY A 113 -4.34 -6.27 11.68
N THR A 114 -3.08 -5.85 11.64
CA THR A 114 -1.96 -6.59 12.25
C THR A 114 -2.17 -6.81 13.76
N GLN A 115 -2.84 -5.86 14.43
CA GLN A 115 -3.20 -5.92 15.85
C GLN A 115 -4.38 -6.85 16.14
N GLY A 116 -5.15 -7.21 15.10
CA GLY A 116 -6.32 -8.07 15.18
C GLY A 116 -6.11 -9.45 14.60
N GLY A 117 -4.86 -9.91 14.44
CA GLY A 117 -4.55 -11.21 13.82
C GLY A 117 -4.83 -11.21 12.32
N ASN A 118 -4.43 -10.13 11.64
CA ASN A 118 -4.59 -9.94 10.19
C ASN A 118 -6.05 -10.08 9.71
N ARG A 119 -6.99 -9.68 10.57
CA ARG A 119 -8.43 -9.68 10.25
C ARG A 119 -8.78 -8.49 9.38
N VAL A 120 -9.51 -8.76 8.31
CA VAL A 120 -10.09 -7.76 7.41
C VAL A 120 -11.48 -7.44 7.93
N CYS A 121 -11.86 -6.17 7.97
CA CYS A 121 -13.22 -5.77 8.34
C CYS A 121 -14.25 -6.21 7.30
N ASP A 122 -15.50 -6.35 7.73
CA ASP A 122 -16.63 -6.55 6.82
C ASP A 122 -16.74 -5.42 5.78
N ALA A 123 -17.40 -5.73 4.67
CA ALA A 123 -17.62 -4.78 3.59
C ALA A 123 -18.24 -3.47 4.10
N GLY A 124 -17.66 -2.35 3.68
CA GLY A 124 -18.10 -1.01 4.08
C GLY A 124 -17.51 -0.49 5.41
N LEU A 125 -16.75 -1.32 6.14
CA LEU A 125 -16.02 -0.92 7.34
C LEU A 125 -14.55 -0.63 7.02
N CYS A 126 -13.97 0.24 7.83
CA CYS A 126 -12.58 0.67 7.79
C CYS A 126 -11.84 0.04 8.98
N CYS A 127 -10.62 -0.41 8.77
CA CYS A 127 -9.79 -0.87 9.87
C CYS A 127 -8.96 0.30 10.40
N SER A 128 -9.24 0.80 11.59
CA SER A 128 -8.49 1.92 12.15
C SER A 128 -7.02 1.58 12.39
N SER A 129 -6.16 2.60 12.51
CA SER A 129 -4.73 2.42 12.83
C SER A 129 -4.51 1.69 14.16
N ILE A 130 -5.48 1.74 15.08
CA ILE A 130 -5.46 1.04 16.37
C ILE A 130 -6.12 -0.36 16.31
N GLY A 131 -6.44 -0.86 15.12
CA GLY A 131 -6.86 -2.23 14.91
C GLY A 131 -8.31 -2.54 15.26
N TYR A 132 -9.24 -1.61 15.01
CA TYR A 132 -10.68 -1.85 15.17
C TYR A 132 -11.47 -1.49 13.93
N CYS A 133 -12.52 -2.26 13.64
CA CYS A 133 -13.43 -1.97 12.54
C CYS A 133 -14.44 -0.88 12.90
N GLY A 134 -14.59 0.12 12.03
CA GLY A 134 -15.58 1.18 12.19
C GLY A 134 -15.83 1.96 10.91
N THR A 135 -16.76 2.91 10.97
CA THR A 135 -17.17 3.75 9.82
C THR A 135 -16.90 5.24 10.03
N SER A 136 -16.45 5.65 11.22
CA SER A 136 -16.25 7.06 11.51
C SER A 136 -14.97 7.58 10.85
N ALA A 137 -14.84 8.91 10.74
CA ALA A 137 -13.62 9.55 10.22
C ALA A 137 -12.35 9.11 10.96
N ALA A 138 -12.46 8.78 12.26
CA ALA A 138 -11.34 8.23 13.04
C ALA A 138 -10.89 6.83 12.57
N HIS A 139 -11.79 6.06 11.96
CA HIS A 139 -11.49 4.73 11.41
C HIS A 139 -11.11 4.76 9.94
N CYS A 140 -11.74 5.65 9.16
CA CYS A 140 -11.67 5.64 7.69
C CYS A 140 -10.74 6.70 7.10
N GLY A 141 -10.55 7.82 7.82
CA GLY A 141 -9.84 8.98 7.29
C GLY A 141 -8.35 8.74 7.07
N VAL A 142 -7.75 9.60 6.25
CA VAL A 142 -6.34 9.55 5.84
C VAL A 142 -5.51 10.76 6.29
N TYR A 143 -6.12 11.75 6.96
CA TYR A 143 -5.47 13.03 7.24
C TYR A 143 -4.32 12.91 8.25
N GLN A 144 -3.18 13.51 7.89
CA GLN A 144 -1.99 13.73 8.73
C GLN A 144 -1.46 12.47 9.46
N GLY A 145 -1.40 11.32 8.76
CA GLY A 145 -0.63 10.17 9.25
C GLY A 145 -1.29 8.79 9.18
N GLY A 146 -2.40 8.60 8.47
CA GLY A 146 -2.95 7.27 8.18
C GLY A 146 -3.62 6.62 9.38
N ASN A 147 -4.87 7.01 9.64
CA ASN A 147 -5.72 6.45 10.68
C ASN A 147 -6.51 5.21 10.24
N CYS A 148 -6.26 4.72 9.02
CA CYS A 148 -6.88 3.53 8.45
C CYS A 148 -5.82 2.60 7.83
N GLN A 149 -5.95 1.29 8.04
CA GLN A 149 -5.07 0.25 7.50
C GLN A 149 -5.66 -0.30 6.18
N PRO A 150 -5.13 0.08 5.00
CA PRO A 150 -5.76 -0.14 3.69
C PRO A 150 -5.89 -1.61 3.28
N ASN A 151 -5.03 -2.49 3.82
CA ASN A 151 -5.11 -3.93 3.54
C ASN A 151 -6.22 -4.63 4.34
N PHE A 152 -6.85 -3.94 5.28
CA PHE A 152 -7.76 -4.55 6.25
C PHE A 152 -9.13 -3.87 6.32
N GLY A 153 -9.40 -2.86 5.49
CA GLY A 153 -10.69 -2.20 5.40
C GLY A 153 -10.71 -1.10 4.33
N ARG A 154 -11.88 -0.48 4.15
CA ARG A 154 -12.08 0.58 3.15
C ARG A 154 -11.54 1.93 3.64
N CYS A 155 -10.31 2.30 3.31
CA CYS A 155 -9.77 3.63 3.64
C CYS A 155 -10.08 4.65 2.54
N ASN A 156 -10.56 5.85 2.92
CA ASN A 156 -10.86 6.96 2.00
C ASN A 156 -10.75 8.32 2.70
#